data_AF-A0A1V5VAZ5-F1
#
_entry.id   AF-A0A1V5VAZ5-F1
#
_cell.length_a   1.000
_cell.length_b   1.000
_cell.length_c   1.000
_cell.angle_alpha   90.00
_cell.angle_beta   90.00
_cell.angle_gamma   90.00
#
_symmetry.space_group_name_H-M   'P 1'
#
loop_
_entity.id
_entity.type
_entity.pdbx_description
1 polymer ?
#
loop_
_entity_poly.entity_id
_entity_poly.type
_entity_poly.pdbx_seq_one_letter_code
_entity_poly.pdbx_strand_id
1 'polypeptide(L)'
;MSRVKTALASAFLAMALPAFAFAAGTVDNWHAELTFSTTNKTDMFPIRVGEGSAATELLKPPPMPGMSLTGNSEDAVVNGYVLTTDSKIAARSIQIKDATEPGRIWPVRIEVEEPGAVFMTADLSQFHPTYDLSIIVPSTKELISFSTHNERKQIFTAAEAGENTIFVMAGRTKTFFASDGNDAFGAVRLAKINVMKEGIEIYVNGSPKGATDASGMFELTDLSSGNHTVRLDAEYVIGSEFTVTVSNTGTYARMVDDLYAGDFNNDGKISIHDLHPFKKCYGTRTGTVEWNDNHCENSDVNGDGEITIHDFSVLKAGFEKEETW
;
A
#
# COMPACT_ATOMS: atom_id res chain seq x y z
N MET A 1 -4.48 -26.58 77.98
CA MET A 1 -4.33 -25.22 77.42
C MET A 1 -4.10 -25.33 75.92
N SER A 2 -5.19 -25.17 75.17
CA SER A 2 -5.25 -25.26 73.71
C SER A 2 -4.82 -23.94 73.09
N ARG A 3 -3.88 -23.96 72.12
CA ARG A 3 -3.53 -22.77 71.32
C ARG A 3 -4.10 -22.95 69.92
N VAL A 4 -5.08 -22.10 69.65
CA VAL A 4 -5.82 -21.90 68.41
C VAL A 4 -4.88 -21.43 67.30
N LYS A 5 -4.89 -22.11 66.16
CA LYS A 5 -4.30 -21.64 64.90
C LYS A 5 -5.33 -20.73 64.21
N THR A 6 -5.05 -19.44 64.15
CA THR A 6 -5.84 -18.46 63.39
C THR A 6 -5.36 -18.48 61.94
N ALA A 7 -6.19 -18.99 61.03
CA ALA A 7 -5.95 -18.90 59.59
C ALA A 7 -6.36 -17.50 59.10
N LEU A 8 -5.42 -16.74 58.53
CA LEU A 8 -5.72 -15.57 57.72
C LEU A 8 -6.26 -16.05 56.37
N ALA A 9 -7.55 -15.88 56.13
CA ALA A 9 -8.14 -16.01 54.81
C ALA A 9 -7.94 -14.68 54.06
N SER A 10 -7.02 -14.65 53.09
CA SER A 10 -6.91 -13.55 52.14
C SER A 10 -8.11 -13.60 51.19
N ALA A 11 -9.05 -12.68 51.38
CA ALA A 11 -10.14 -12.43 50.45
C ALA A 11 -9.57 -11.79 49.17
N PHE A 12 -9.41 -12.60 48.12
CA PHE A 12 -9.22 -12.09 46.76
C PHE A 12 -10.57 -11.57 46.27
N LEU A 13 -10.75 -10.26 46.31
CA LEU A 13 -11.88 -9.58 45.66
C LEU A 13 -11.59 -9.58 44.14
N ALA A 14 -12.11 -10.58 43.43
CA ALA A 14 -12.11 -10.59 41.98
C ALA A 14 -13.05 -9.48 41.49
N MET A 15 -12.49 -8.33 41.09
CA MET A 15 -13.22 -7.38 40.26
C MET A 15 -13.47 -8.07 38.91
N ALA A 16 -14.70 -8.50 38.68
CA ALA A 16 -15.15 -8.88 37.35
C ALA A 16 -15.09 -7.63 36.47
N LEU A 17 -14.05 -7.54 35.63
CA LEU A 17 -14.05 -6.63 34.50
C LEU A 17 -15.25 -7.01 33.61
N PRO A 18 -16.09 -6.05 33.20
CA PRO A 18 -17.15 -6.36 32.25
C PRO A 18 -16.51 -6.93 30.99
N ALA A 19 -16.90 -8.15 30.64
CA ALA A 19 -16.58 -8.72 29.34
C ALA A 19 -17.19 -7.78 28.29
N PHE A 20 -16.34 -7.01 27.60
CA PHE A 20 -16.74 -6.33 26.39
C PHE A 20 -17.10 -7.41 25.38
N ALA A 21 -18.40 -7.65 25.21
CA ALA A 21 -18.91 -8.37 24.07
C ALA A 21 -18.57 -7.50 22.84
N PHE A 22 -17.54 -7.89 22.09
CA PHE A 22 -17.39 -7.39 20.73
C PHE A 22 -18.63 -7.82 19.98
N ALA A 23 -19.48 -6.84 19.63
CA ALA A 23 -20.54 -7.07 18.67
C ALA A 23 -19.87 -7.64 17.41
N ALA A 24 -20.36 -8.78 16.92
CA ALA A 24 -19.93 -9.33 15.65
C ALA A 24 -20.07 -8.21 14.60
N GLY A 25 -18.93 -7.72 14.13
CA GLY A 25 -18.84 -6.50 13.32
C GLY A 25 -19.73 -6.60 12.11
N THR A 26 -20.48 -5.53 11.84
CA THR A 26 -21.01 -5.28 10.51
C THR A 26 -19.86 -5.40 9.52
N VAL A 27 -20.02 -6.27 8.53
CA VAL A 27 -19.03 -6.42 7.47
C VAL A 27 -18.99 -5.08 6.73
N ASP A 28 -17.91 -4.33 6.91
CA ASP A 28 -17.70 -3.04 6.25
C ASP A 28 -17.43 -3.31 4.77
N ASN A 29 -18.52 -3.38 4.01
CA ASN A 29 -18.49 -3.55 2.57
C ASN A 29 -18.26 -2.18 1.95
N TRP A 30 -17.06 -1.94 1.43
CA TRP A 30 -16.73 -0.73 0.68
C TRP A 30 -16.48 -1.04 -0.80
N HIS A 31 -16.63 -0.02 -1.64
CA HIS A 31 -16.41 -0.14 -3.09
C HIS A 31 -15.72 1.12 -3.63
N ALA A 32 -14.95 0.94 -4.69
CA ALA A 32 -14.46 2.03 -5.54
C ALA A 32 -14.85 1.73 -6.99
N GLU A 33 -15.41 2.71 -7.69
CA GLU A 33 -15.67 2.62 -9.13
C GLU A 33 -14.56 3.36 -9.88
N LEU A 34 -13.97 2.70 -10.88
CA LEU A 34 -12.86 3.25 -11.67
C LEU A 34 -13.32 3.46 -13.11
N THR A 35 -13.17 4.70 -13.59
CA THR A 35 -13.55 5.09 -14.95
C THR A 35 -12.30 5.53 -15.71
N PHE A 36 -12.03 4.91 -16.85
CA PHE A 36 -10.91 5.25 -17.73
C PHE A 36 -11.40 6.08 -18.92
N SER A 37 -10.62 7.10 -19.32
CA SER A 37 -10.91 7.92 -20.50
C SER A 37 -9.63 8.34 -21.24
N THR A 38 -9.76 8.66 -22.54
CA THR A 38 -8.68 9.26 -23.34
C THR A 38 -9.06 10.65 -23.83
N THR A 39 -8.08 11.39 -24.33
CA THR A 39 -8.30 12.64 -25.08
C THR A 39 -8.45 12.42 -26.59
N ASN A 40 -8.45 11.16 -27.07
CA ASN A 40 -8.56 10.86 -28.49
C ASN A 40 -10.01 11.12 -28.95
N LYS A 41 -10.19 12.11 -29.84
CA LYS A 41 -11.51 12.51 -30.36
C LYS A 41 -11.91 11.78 -31.64
N THR A 42 -10.99 11.05 -32.26
CA THR A 42 -11.19 10.43 -33.58
C THR A 42 -11.56 8.95 -33.52
N ASP A 43 -11.20 8.28 -32.43
CA ASP A 43 -11.53 6.88 -32.20
C ASP A 43 -12.56 6.73 -31.07
N MET A 44 -13.62 5.97 -31.33
CA MET A 44 -14.69 5.69 -30.36
C MET A 44 -14.35 4.54 -29.41
N PHE A 45 -13.26 3.79 -29.63
CA PHE A 45 -12.88 2.61 -28.84
C PHE A 45 -11.41 2.57 -28.37
N PRO A 46 -10.85 3.67 -27.83
CA PRO A 46 -9.40 3.76 -27.66
C PRO A 46 -8.84 2.92 -26.50
N ILE A 47 -9.69 2.33 -25.64
CA ILE A 47 -9.25 1.58 -24.45
C ILE A 47 -10.07 0.30 -24.24
N ARG A 48 -9.39 -0.81 -23.93
CA ARG A 48 -9.97 -2.01 -23.28
C ARG A 48 -9.32 -2.29 -21.94
N VAL A 49 -10.09 -2.72 -20.95
CA VAL A 49 -9.61 -2.95 -19.56
C VAL A 49 -9.95 -4.37 -19.09
N GLY A 50 -8.98 -5.09 -18.52
CA GLY A 50 -9.18 -6.46 -17.98
C GLY A 50 -8.11 -6.92 -16.98
N GLU A 51 -8.37 -8.03 -16.28
CA GLU A 51 -7.45 -8.69 -15.34
C GLU A 51 -6.96 -10.02 -15.93
N GLY A 52 -5.67 -10.14 -16.26
CA GLY A 52 -5.01 -11.42 -16.54
C GLY A 52 -5.49 -12.22 -17.78
N SER A 53 -4.63 -13.13 -18.24
CA SER A 53 -4.79 -13.85 -19.51
C SER A 53 -5.87 -14.95 -19.45
N ALA A 54 -7.11 -14.67 -19.88
CA ALA A 54 -8.00 -15.67 -20.51
C ALA A 54 -9.39 -15.14 -20.92
N ALA A 55 -9.85 -13.98 -20.45
CA ALA A 55 -11.21 -13.51 -20.73
C ALA A 55 -11.24 -12.01 -21.08
N THR A 56 -10.85 -11.69 -22.32
CA THR A 56 -11.10 -10.38 -22.92
C THR A 56 -12.51 -10.38 -23.53
N GLU A 57 -13.45 -9.62 -22.96
CA GLU A 57 -14.73 -9.33 -23.61
C GLU A 57 -14.69 -7.93 -24.23
N LEU A 58 -15.12 -7.81 -25.49
CA LEU A 58 -15.28 -6.53 -26.18
C LEU A 58 -16.42 -5.72 -25.53
N LEU A 59 -16.12 -4.53 -25.03
CA LEU A 59 -17.16 -3.58 -24.62
C LEU A 59 -17.95 -3.12 -25.85
N LYS A 60 -19.28 -3.27 -25.81
CA LYS A 60 -20.18 -2.86 -26.90
C LYS A 60 -20.43 -1.35 -26.87
N PRO A 61 -20.55 -0.69 -28.03
CA PRO A 61 -20.68 0.75 -28.13
C PRO A 61 -21.90 1.32 -27.40
N PRO A 62 -21.82 2.57 -26.92
CA PRO A 62 -23.03 3.34 -26.62
C PRO A 62 -23.87 3.56 -27.89
N PRO A 63 -25.19 3.74 -27.75
CA PRO A 63 -26.10 3.89 -28.88
C PRO A 63 -25.77 5.12 -29.73
N MET A 64 -25.96 4.98 -31.04
CA MET A 64 -25.67 5.97 -32.08
C MET A 64 -26.31 7.37 -31.86
N PRO A 65 -25.77 8.42 -32.50
CA PRO A 65 -26.31 9.78 -32.45
C PRO A 65 -27.81 9.85 -32.76
N GLY A 66 -28.60 10.34 -31.80
CA GLY A 66 -30.06 10.48 -31.92
C GLY A 66 -30.86 9.90 -30.75
N MET A 67 -30.23 9.13 -29.85
CA MET A 67 -30.84 8.75 -28.57
C MET A 67 -30.32 9.64 -27.44
N SER A 68 -31.22 10.23 -26.66
CA SER A 68 -30.85 11.09 -25.54
C SER A 68 -30.26 10.28 -24.39
N LEU A 69 -28.99 10.52 -24.07
CA LEU A 69 -28.39 10.25 -22.77
C LEU A 69 -27.81 11.58 -22.25
N THR A 70 -28.23 11.95 -21.05
CA THR A 70 -27.95 13.22 -20.37
C THR A 70 -26.52 13.31 -19.81
N GLY A 71 -25.50 12.97 -20.60
CA GLY A 71 -24.09 13.04 -20.23
C GLY A 71 -23.25 13.59 -21.38
N ASN A 72 -22.36 14.52 -21.08
CA ASN A 72 -21.60 15.34 -22.02
C ASN A 72 -20.69 14.48 -22.93
N SER A 73 -20.60 14.82 -24.22
CA SER A 73 -19.92 14.06 -25.28
C SER A 73 -18.38 14.11 -25.24
N GLU A 74 -17.78 14.40 -24.07
CA GLU A 74 -16.32 14.45 -23.88
C GLU A 74 -15.77 13.27 -23.06
N ASP A 75 -16.65 12.44 -22.49
CA ASP A 75 -16.28 11.27 -21.71
C ASP A 75 -16.73 10.00 -22.42
N ALA A 76 -15.79 9.26 -23.03
CA ALA A 76 -16.00 7.83 -23.19
C ALA A 76 -16.01 7.24 -21.78
N VAL A 77 -17.20 7.12 -21.16
CA VAL A 77 -17.37 6.41 -19.89
C VAL A 77 -17.19 4.93 -20.21
N VAL A 78 -15.95 4.47 -20.10
CA VAL A 78 -15.66 3.04 -20.02
C VAL A 78 -16.12 2.59 -18.65
N ASN A 79 -17.38 2.16 -18.56
CA ASN A 79 -17.81 1.31 -17.46
C ASN A 79 -17.08 -0.02 -17.65
N GLY A 80 -15.92 -0.17 -17.02
CA GLY A 80 -15.18 -1.42 -17.01
C GLY A 80 -16.00 -2.48 -16.27
N TYR A 81 -16.85 -3.20 -16.99
CA TYR A 81 -17.45 -4.43 -16.49
C TYR A 81 -16.50 -5.58 -16.83
N VAL A 82 -15.76 -6.06 -15.83
CA VAL A 82 -15.01 -7.31 -15.91
C VAL A 82 -16.02 -8.47 -15.84
N LEU A 83 -16.16 -9.22 -16.94
CA LEU A 83 -17.17 -10.27 -17.08
C LEU A 83 -16.53 -11.66 -17.07
N THR A 84 -16.20 -12.14 -15.88
CA THR A 84 -16.36 -13.57 -15.59
C THR A 84 -17.20 -13.73 -14.33
N THR A 85 -17.88 -14.87 -14.21
CA THR A 85 -18.74 -15.18 -13.06
C THR A 85 -17.98 -15.17 -11.73
N ASP A 86 -16.65 -15.31 -11.76
CA ASP A 86 -15.79 -15.31 -10.58
C ASP A 86 -15.09 -13.95 -10.34
N SER A 87 -14.93 -13.11 -11.38
CA SER A 87 -14.30 -11.77 -11.29
C SER A 87 -15.26 -10.58 -11.12
N LYS A 88 -16.59 -10.85 -11.07
CA LYS A 88 -17.59 -9.91 -10.51
C LYS A 88 -17.31 -9.48 -9.05
N ILE A 89 -16.34 -10.11 -8.39
CA ILE A 89 -15.96 -9.89 -6.98
C ILE A 89 -14.67 -9.05 -6.86
N ALA A 90 -13.90 -8.81 -7.94
CA ALA A 90 -12.61 -8.13 -7.86
C ALA A 90 -12.72 -6.59 -7.94
N ALA A 91 -13.56 -6.07 -8.87
CA ALA A 91 -13.81 -4.62 -9.01
C ALA A 91 -15.12 -4.16 -8.34
N ARG A 92 -16.10 -5.06 -8.21
CA ARG A 92 -17.25 -4.87 -7.31
C ARG A 92 -16.96 -5.65 -6.05
N SER A 93 -17.06 -4.98 -4.91
CA SER A 93 -16.89 -5.56 -3.58
C SER A 93 -15.41 -5.76 -3.20
N ILE A 94 -14.83 -4.71 -2.65
CA ILE A 94 -13.82 -4.91 -1.62
C ILE A 94 -14.60 -5.17 -0.32
N GLN A 95 -15.34 -6.29 -0.31
CA GLN A 95 -15.91 -6.83 0.92
C GLN A 95 -14.77 -7.53 1.65
N ILE A 96 -13.87 -6.73 2.22
CA ILE A 96 -12.94 -7.30 3.18
C ILE A 96 -13.78 -7.60 4.41
N LYS A 97 -13.88 -8.89 4.70
CA LYS A 97 -14.54 -9.40 5.90
C LYS A 97 -13.85 -8.96 7.20
N ASP A 98 -12.71 -8.28 7.07
CA ASP A 98 -11.81 -7.96 8.15
C ASP A 98 -11.11 -6.61 7.92
N ALA A 99 -11.51 -5.59 8.67
CA ALA A 99 -10.84 -4.29 8.67
C ALA A 99 -9.39 -4.35 9.22
N THR A 100 -8.83 -5.52 9.52
CA THR A 100 -7.42 -5.69 9.92
C THR A 100 -6.47 -5.94 8.75
N GLU A 101 -6.95 -6.30 7.56
CA GLU A 101 -6.08 -6.52 6.39
C GLU A 101 -5.37 -5.22 5.96
N PRO A 102 -4.08 -5.29 5.56
CA PRO A 102 -3.28 -4.11 5.20
C PRO A 102 -3.75 -3.44 3.91
N GLY A 103 -4.38 -4.20 3.01
CA GLY A 103 -4.89 -3.73 1.73
C GLY A 103 -4.93 -4.81 0.66
N ARG A 104 -5.15 -4.40 -0.58
CA ARG A 104 -5.12 -5.25 -1.78
C ARG A 104 -4.51 -4.50 -2.95
N ILE A 105 -3.97 -5.27 -3.89
CA ILE A 105 -3.36 -4.78 -5.13
C ILE A 105 -3.91 -5.59 -6.28
N TRP A 106 -4.21 -4.93 -7.39
CA TRP A 106 -4.74 -5.53 -8.61
C TRP A 106 -3.92 -5.09 -9.82
N PRO A 107 -3.39 -6.03 -10.61
CA PRO A 107 -2.89 -5.73 -11.94
C PRO A 107 -4.07 -5.46 -12.87
N VAL A 108 -4.05 -4.31 -13.54
CA VAL A 108 -5.06 -3.89 -14.51
C VAL A 108 -4.37 -3.69 -15.85
N ARG A 109 -4.80 -4.44 -16.86
CA ARG A 109 -4.31 -4.31 -18.24
C ARG A 109 -5.20 -3.33 -18.99
N ILE A 110 -4.56 -2.38 -19.66
CA ILE A 110 -5.15 -1.31 -20.45
C ILE A 110 -4.61 -1.45 -21.87
N GLU A 111 -5.43 -1.97 -22.78
CA GLU A 111 -5.08 -2.01 -24.20
C GLU A 111 -5.41 -0.64 -24.81
N VAL A 112 -4.39 0.05 -25.29
CA VAL A 112 -4.48 1.37 -25.92
C VAL A 112 -4.32 1.18 -27.43
N GLU A 113 -5.33 1.54 -28.22
CA GLU A 113 -5.26 1.31 -29.67
C GLU A 113 -4.35 2.35 -30.37
N GLU A 114 -4.37 3.60 -29.91
CA GLU A 114 -3.54 4.69 -30.44
C GLU A 114 -2.81 5.45 -29.33
N PRO A 115 -1.55 5.87 -29.54
CA PRO A 115 -0.79 6.54 -28.49
C PRO A 115 -1.48 7.82 -28.00
N GLY A 116 -1.56 8.01 -26.69
CA GLY A 116 -2.25 9.17 -26.13
C GLY A 116 -2.30 9.22 -24.62
N ALA A 117 -2.78 10.37 -24.12
CA ALA A 117 -2.99 10.54 -22.69
C ALA A 117 -4.18 9.70 -22.22
N VAL A 118 -3.99 8.98 -21.12
CA VAL A 118 -5.04 8.20 -20.46
C VAL A 118 -5.28 8.78 -19.08
N PHE A 119 -6.55 8.90 -18.73
CA PHE A 119 -7.00 9.42 -17.45
C PHE A 119 -7.81 8.36 -16.71
N MET A 120 -7.76 8.42 -15.39
CA MET A 120 -8.62 7.63 -14.51
C MET A 120 -9.36 8.55 -13.55
N THR A 121 -10.63 8.27 -13.33
CA THR A 121 -11.47 8.88 -12.30
C THR A 121 -11.89 7.81 -11.31
N ALA A 122 -11.80 8.10 -10.01
CA ALA A 122 -12.20 7.16 -8.96
C ALA A 122 -13.41 7.70 -8.18
N ASP A 123 -14.49 6.91 -8.09
CA ASP A 123 -15.57 7.14 -7.13
C ASP A 123 -15.16 6.58 -5.76
N LEU A 124 -14.88 7.47 -4.80
CA LEU A 124 -14.51 7.12 -3.43
C LEU A 124 -15.67 7.30 -2.42
N SER A 125 -16.90 7.48 -2.88
CA SER A 125 -18.06 7.82 -2.01
C SER A 125 -18.39 6.74 -0.99
N GLN A 126 -18.05 5.48 -1.29
CA GLN A 126 -18.20 4.33 -0.39
C GLN A 126 -16.85 3.73 0.00
N PHE A 127 -15.74 4.46 -0.19
CA PHE A 127 -14.40 3.97 0.14
C PHE A 127 -14.15 4.03 1.64
N HIS A 128 -13.39 3.08 2.18
CA HIS A 128 -13.09 3.07 3.61
C HIS A 128 -12.20 4.27 3.98
N PRO A 129 -12.55 5.10 4.99
CA PRO A 129 -11.88 6.38 5.25
C PRO A 129 -10.44 6.28 5.74
N THR A 130 -9.96 5.07 6.09
CA THR A 130 -8.56 4.83 6.49
C THR A 130 -7.71 4.23 5.38
N TYR A 131 -8.31 3.94 4.22
CA TYR A 131 -7.60 3.39 3.08
C TYR A 131 -7.27 4.53 2.13
N ASP A 132 -6.13 4.40 1.47
CA ASP A 132 -5.76 5.21 0.31
C ASP A 132 -5.96 4.38 -0.95
N LEU A 133 -6.52 4.98 -2.00
CA LEU A 133 -6.48 4.43 -3.35
C LEU A 133 -5.27 5.03 -4.08
N SER A 134 -4.41 4.19 -4.63
CA SER A 134 -3.27 4.64 -5.44
C SER A 134 -3.07 3.73 -6.65
N ILE A 135 -2.42 4.25 -7.68
CA ILE A 135 -2.01 3.50 -8.87
C ILE A 135 -0.50 3.57 -8.97
N ILE A 136 0.14 2.48 -9.39
CA ILE A 136 1.48 2.52 -9.95
C ILE A 136 1.44 2.23 -11.43
N VAL A 137 2.20 3.04 -12.15
CA VAL A 137 2.44 2.87 -13.57
C VAL A 137 3.89 2.38 -13.71
N PRO A 138 4.12 1.08 -13.95
CA PRO A 138 5.48 0.51 -13.95
C PRO A 138 6.43 1.22 -14.91
N SER A 139 5.93 1.62 -16.08
CA SER A 139 6.74 2.28 -17.11
C SER A 139 7.25 3.67 -16.72
N THR A 140 6.52 4.41 -15.89
CA THR A 140 6.91 5.75 -15.42
C THR A 140 7.41 5.77 -13.98
N LYS A 141 7.18 4.68 -13.23
CA LYS A 141 7.42 4.56 -11.78
C LYS A 141 6.65 5.60 -10.96
N GLU A 142 5.58 6.16 -11.53
CA GLU A 142 4.77 7.15 -10.84
C GLU A 142 3.74 6.46 -9.94
N LEU A 143 3.70 6.91 -8.68
CA LEU A 143 2.63 6.59 -7.74
C LEU A 143 1.58 7.70 -7.76
N ILE A 144 0.39 7.38 -8.23
CA ILE A 144 -0.72 8.32 -8.38
C ILE A 144 -1.77 8.03 -7.33
N SER A 145 -1.90 8.92 -6.33
CA SER A 145 -2.91 8.77 -5.27
C SER A 145 -4.21 9.52 -5.59
N PHE A 146 -5.32 8.92 -5.17
CA PHE A 146 -6.67 9.49 -5.23
C PHE A 146 -7.11 9.82 -3.80
N SER A 147 -7.47 11.07 -3.58
CA SER A 147 -7.83 11.60 -2.26
C SER A 147 -9.25 12.15 -2.21
N THR A 148 -9.85 12.41 -3.38
CA THR A 148 -11.19 12.99 -3.48
C THR A 148 -12.10 12.15 -4.37
N HIS A 149 -13.39 12.11 -4.03
CA HIS A 149 -14.40 11.45 -4.87
C HIS A 149 -14.50 12.16 -6.22
N ASN A 150 -14.48 11.35 -7.30
CA ASN A 150 -14.43 11.79 -8.69
C ASN A 150 -13.19 12.61 -9.06
N GLU A 151 -12.08 12.42 -8.35
CA GLU A 151 -10.80 12.99 -8.76
C GLU A 151 -10.36 12.36 -10.07
N ARG A 152 -10.22 13.20 -11.13
CA ARG A 152 -9.66 12.78 -12.40
C ARG A 152 -8.14 12.99 -12.40
N LYS A 153 -7.38 11.92 -12.56
CA LYS A 153 -5.92 11.95 -12.68
C LYS A 153 -5.49 11.45 -14.05
N GLN A 154 -4.43 12.04 -14.58
CA GLN A 154 -3.74 11.50 -15.74
C GLN A 154 -2.85 10.35 -15.27
N ILE A 155 -3.01 9.17 -15.85
CA ILE A 155 -2.23 7.97 -15.50
C ILE A 155 -1.15 7.66 -16.53
N PHE A 156 -1.36 8.04 -17.78
CA PHE A 156 -0.33 8.00 -18.81
C PHE A 156 -0.23 9.39 -19.46
N THR A 157 0.97 9.97 -19.49
CA THR A 157 1.21 11.20 -20.26
C THR A 157 1.03 10.95 -21.76
N ALA A 158 1.62 9.85 -22.22
CA ALA A 158 1.46 9.31 -23.56
C ALA A 158 1.62 7.78 -23.45
N ALA A 159 0.52 7.05 -23.31
CA ALA A 159 0.54 5.60 -23.39
C ALA A 159 0.95 5.19 -24.81
N GLU A 160 1.77 4.16 -24.95
CA GLU A 160 2.05 3.55 -26.25
C GLU A 160 0.87 2.70 -26.69
N ALA A 161 0.73 2.52 -28.01
CA ALA A 161 -0.23 1.57 -28.54
C ALA A 161 0.14 0.14 -28.10
N GLY A 162 -0.85 -0.63 -27.66
CA GLY A 162 -0.69 -1.98 -27.13
C GLY A 162 -1.17 -2.13 -25.69
N GLU A 163 -0.82 -3.26 -25.08
CA GLU A 163 -1.18 -3.57 -23.70
C GLU A 163 -0.26 -2.83 -22.72
N ASN A 164 -0.85 -2.07 -21.81
CA ASN A 164 -0.17 -1.38 -20.73
C ASN A 164 -0.68 -1.95 -19.40
N THR A 165 0.21 -2.34 -18.49
CA THR A 165 -0.18 -2.79 -17.13
C THR A 165 -0.10 -1.61 -16.16
N ILE A 166 -1.10 -1.44 -15.31
CA ILE A 166 -1.03 -0.61 -14.10
C ILE A 166 -1.34 -1.47 -12.88
N PHE A 167 -0.94 -1.02 -11.71
CA PHE A 167 -1.24 -1.69 -10.45
C PHE A 167 -2.09 -0.77 -9.59
N VAL A 168 -3.36 -1.13 -9.42
CA VAL A 168 -4.28 -0.40 -8.54
C VAL A 168 -4.12 -0.96 -7.14
N MET A 169 -3.99 -0.08 -6.14
CA MET A 169 -3.82 -0.45 -4.75
C MET A 169 -4.87 0.24 -3.90
N ALA A 170 -5.49 -0.51 -3.00
CA ALA A 170 -6.31 0.04 -1.94
C ALA A 170 -5.84 -0.53 -0.61
N GLY A 171 -5.29 0.31 0.26
CA GLY A 171 -4.77 -0.13 1.54
C GLY A 171 -4.45 0.99 2.51
N ARG A 172 -4.13 0.61 3.74
CA ARG A 172 -3.68 1.55 4.79
C ARG A 172 -2.20 1.87 4.69
N THR A 173 -1.45 0.98 4.07
CA THR A 173 -0.04 1.19 3.73
C THR A 173 0.06 1.45 2.23
N LYS A 174 1.05 2.23 1.82
CA LYS A 174 1.45 2.37 0.41
C LYS A 174 2.68 1.53 0.12
N THR A 175 2.87 0.48 0.91
CA THR A 175 4.06 -0.36 0.89
C THR A 175 3.69 -1.65 0.21
N PHE A 176 4.36 -1.93 -0.89
CA PHE A 176 4.04 -3.08 -1.69
C PHE A 176 5.22 -3.56 -2.51
N PHE A 177 5.07 -4.79 -2.99
CA PHE A 177 5.92 -5.40 -3.98
C PHE A 177 5.04 -5.92 -5.11
N ALA A 178 5.43 -5.68 -6.36
CA ALA A 178 4.80 -6.26 -7.52
C ALA A 178 5.84 -6.72 -8.54
N SER A 179 5.46 -7.65 -9.41
CA SER A 179 6.26 -8.04 -10.57
C SER A 179 5.39 -8.13 -11.81
N ASP A 180 5.99 -7.81 -12.95
CA ASP A 180 5.41 -8.02 -14.29
C ASP A 180 6.51 -8.63 -15.18
N GLY A 181 6.32 -9.88 -15.59
CA GLY A 181 7.37 -10.62 -16.29
C GLY A 181 8.58 -10.89 -15.39
N ASN A 182 9.76 -10.48 -15.85
CA ASN A 182 11.02 -10.64 -15.11
C ASN A 182 11.41 -9.40 -14.31
N ASP A 183 10.60 -8.34 -14.36
CA ASP A 183 10.86 -7.13 -13.63
C ASP A 183 9.96 -7.08 -12.40
N ALA A 184 10.50 -6.55 -11.30
CA ALA A 184 9.75 -6.27 -10.11
C ALA A 184 9.95 -4.83 -9.67
N PHE A 185 8.96 -4.28 -8.99
CA PHE A 185 8.97 -2.93 -8.51
C PHE A 185 8.12 -2.85 -7.25
N GLY A 186 8.29 -1.77 -6.51
CA GLY A 186 7.49 -1.55 -5.33
C GLY A 186 7.64 -0.13 -4.82
N ALA A 187 6.81 0.18 -3.84
CA ALA A 187 6.97 1.36 -3.02
C ALA A 187 7.13 0.93 -1.59
N VAL A 188 7.90 1.69 -0.83
CA VAL A 188 8.08 1.46 0.59
C VAL A 188 7.71 2.71 1.36
N ARG A 189 6.73 2.53 2.24
CA ARG A 189 6.30 3.49 3.23
C ARG A 189 6.43 2.87 4.61
N LEU A 190 6.88 3.64 5.58
CA LEU A 190 6.92 3.15 6.96
C LEU A 190 5.49 3.01 7.49
N ALA A 191 5.20 1.90 8.18
CA ALA A 191 3.85 1.66 8.68
C ALA A 191 3.41 2.81 9.60
N LYS A 192 2.14 3.23 9.48
CA LYS A 192 1.50 4.31 10.28
C LYS A 192 2.08 5.71 10.10
N ILE A 193 3.10 5.87 9.27
CA ILE A 193 3.65 7.17 8.92
C ILE A 193 3.33 7.44 7.47
N ASN A 194 2.76 8.61 7.20
CA ASN A 194 2.41 9.02 5.84
C ASN A 194 3.65 9.43 5.01
N VAL A 195 4.84 8.87 5.28
CA VAL A 195 6.15 9.28 4.75
C VAL A 195 6.78 8.15 3.93
N MET A 196 7.16 8.47 2.70
CA MET A 196 7.97 7.60 1.85
C MET A 196 9.41 7.63 2.34
N LYS A 197 10.07 6.47 2.38
CA LYS A 197 11.43 6.37 2.89
C LYS A 197 12.39 6.01 1.77
N GLU A 198 13.31 6.93 1.50
CA GLU A 198 14.48 6.72 0.65
C GLU A 198 15.51 5.85 1.35
N GLY A 199 16.31 5.11 0.57
CA GLY A 199 17.48 4.39 1.05
C GLY A 199 17.17 3.06 1.73
N ILE A 200 15.96 2.51 1.59
CA ILE A 200 15.64 1.17 2.07
C ILE A 200 16.29 0.17 1.12
N GLU A 201 17.26 -0.58 1.63
CA GLU A 201 18.01 -1.59 0.89
C GLU A 201 17.11 -2.78 0.56
N ILE A 202 17.15 -3.20 -0.70
CA ILE A 202 16.42 -4.37 -1.20
C ILE A 202 17.42 -5.48 -1.45
N TYR A 203 17.22 -6.60 -0.78
CA TYR A 203 17.94 -7.84 -0.98
C TYR A 203 17.04 -8.85 -1.68
N VAL A 204 17.61 -9.60 -2.62
CA VAL A 204 16.94 -10.74 -3.27
C VAL A 204 17.81 -11.96 -3.09
N ASN A 205 17.26 -12.99 -2.44
CA ASN A 205 17.96 -14.23 -2.08
C ASN A 205 19.27 -13.93 -1.32
N GLY A 206 19.22 -12.98 -0.38
CA GLY A 206 20.36 -12.54 0.44
C GLY A 206 21.40 -11.67 -0.28
N SER A 207 21.22 -11.36 -1.57
CA SER A 207 22.13 -10.47 -2.32
C SER A 207 21.53 -9.07 -2.47
N PRO A 208 22.30 -7.99 -2.23
CA PRO A 208 21.80 -6.63 -2.43
C PRO A 208 21.48 -6.39 -3.90
N LYS A 209 20.33 -5.77 -4.18
CA LYS A 209 19.86 -5.47 -5.54
C LYS A 209 19.58 -3.99 -5.80
N GLY A 210 19.37 -3.20 -4.75
CA GLY A 210 19.15 -1.77 -4.89
C GLY A 210 18.70 -1.13 -3.59
N ALA A 211 18.25 0.11 -3.69
CA ALA A 211 17.64 0.86 -2.61
C ALA A 211 16.41 1.61 -3.14
N THR A 212 15.49 2.00 -2.26
CA THR A 212 14.41 2.92 -2.63
C THR A 212 14.95 4.31 -2.94
N ASP A 213 14.34 4.99 -3.91
CA ASP A 213 14.64 6.38 -4.26
C ASP A 213 13.94 7.38 -3.32
N ALA A 214 14.13 8.69 -3.58
CA ALA A 214 13.50 9.78 -2.83
C ALA A 214 11.96 9.73 -2.77
N SER A 215 11.32 9.01 -3.70
CA SER A 215 9.87 8.78 -3.69
C SER A 215 9.45 7.50 -2.97
N GLY A 216 10.42 6.77 -2.40
CA GLY A 216 10.21 5.47 -1.77
C GLY A 216 10.03 4.32 -2.77
N MET A 217 10.26 4.56 -4.06
CA MET A 217 10.05 3.57 -5.11
C MET A 217 11.33 2.77 -5.36
N PHE A 218 11.20 1.52 -5.79
CA PHE A 218 12.33 0.72 -6.27
C PHE A 218 11.94 -0.11 -7.49
N GLU A 219 12.95 -0.54 -8.24
CA GLU A 219 12.83 -1.44 -9.38
C GLU A 219 13.96 -2.47 -9.33
N LEU A 220 13.63 -3.70 -9.69
CA LEU A 220 14.51 -4.85 -9.81
C LEU A 220 14.31 -5.43 -11.20
N THR A 221 15.32 -5.37 -12.06
CA THR A 221 15.24 -5.95 -13.40
C THR A 221 15.88 -7.33 -13.46
N ASP A 222 15.56 -8.08 -14.51
CA ASP A 222 16.21 -9.36 -14.84
C ASP A 222 16.10 -10.41 -13.73
N LEU A 223 14.99 -10.43 -12.99
CA LEU A 223 14.70 -11.51 -12.05
C LEU A 223 14.35 -12.78 -12.83
N SER A 224 15.01 -13.88 -12.49
CA SER A 224 14.68 -15.18 -13.05
C SER A 224 13.25 -15.58 -12.65
N SER A 225 12.54 -16.31 -13.50
CA SER A 225 11.26 -16.89 -13.07
C SER A 225 11.48 -17.91 -11.94
N GLY A 226 10.65 -17.84 -10.90
CA GLY A 226 10.77 -18.69 -9.72
C GLY A 226 10.40 -17.98 -8.42
N ASN A 227 10.64 -18.65 -7.31
CA ASN A 227 10.46 -18.07 -5.98
C ASN A 227 11.73 -17.34 -5.55
N HIS A 228 11.54 -16.13 -5.03
CA HIS A 228 12.59 -15.29 -4.48
C HIS A 228 12.24 -14.89 -3.06
N THR A 229 13.22 -14.92 -2.17
CA THR A 229 13.13 -14.24 -0.87
C THR A 229 13.56 -12.80 -1.06
N VAL A 230 12.65 -11.87 -0.83
CA VAL A 230 12.91 -10.44 -0.84
C VAL A 230 12.99 -9.97 0.60
N ARG A 231 14.05 -9.22 0.91
CA ARG A 231 14.20 -8.54 2.19
C ARG A 231 14.34 -7.04 1.96
N LEU A 232 13.55 -6.28 2.71
CA LEU A 232 13.60 -4.82 2.78
C LEU A 232 14.26 -4.47 4.12
N ASP A 233 15.35 -3.74 4.07
CA ASP A 233 16.24 -3.52 5.21
C ASP A 233 16.67 -2.04 5.25
N ALA A 234 16.70 -1.43 6.43
CA ALA A 234 17.11 -0.05 6.60
C ALA A 234 17.52 0.21 8.04
N GLU A 235 18.47 1.11 8.24
CA GLU A 235 18.80 1.56 9.59
C GLU A 235 17.56 2.11 10.29
N TYR A 236 17.43 1.78 11.57
CA TYR A 236 16.40 2.23 12.50
C TYR A 236 14.98 1.72 12.19
N VAL A 237 14.88 0.72 11.32
CA VAL A 237 13.62 0.11 10.90
C VAL A 237 13.75 -1.40 11.09
N ILE A 238 12.73 -2.03 11.69
CA ILE A 238 12.60 -3.49 11.61
C ILE A 238 12.29 -3.83 10.16
N GLY A 239 13.24 -4.50 9.51
CA GLY A 239 13.08 -4.93 8.14
C GLY A 239 11.94 -5.93 7.94
N SER A 240 11.64 -6.18 6.67
CA SER A 240 10.62 -7.16 6.26
C SER A 240 11.26 -8.19 5.36
N GLU A 241 10.95 -9.47 5.58
CA GLU A 241 11.34 -10.55 4.68
C GLU A 241 10.11 -11.33 4.19
N PHE A 242 10.02 -11.53 2.88
CA PHE A 242 8.91 -12.26 2.29
C PHE A 242 9.30 -13.01 1.02
N THR A 243 8.54 -14.06 0.69
CA THR A 243 8.67 -14.75 -0.59
C THR A 243 7.76 -14.12 -1.64
N VAL A 244 8.29 -13.96 -2.86
CA VAL A 244 7.58 -13.59 -4.07
C VAL A 244 7.81 -14.62 -5.17
N THR A 245 6.80 -14.89 -5.98
CA THR A 245 6.91 -15.70 -7.19
C THR A 245 6.94 -14.80 -8.42
N VAL A 246 8.08 -14.77 -9.11
CA VAL A 246 8.27 -14.07 -10.38
C VAL A 246 7.96 -15.02 -11.53
N SER A 247 7.23 -14.56 -12.55
CA SER A 247 6.84 -15.36 -13.71
C SER A 247 6.97 -14.55 -14.98
N ASN A 248 7.63 -15.12 -16.00
CA ASN A 248 7.85 -14.49 -17.30
C ASN A 248 6.56 -14.10 -18.08
N THR A 249 5.39 -14.60 -17.67
CA THR A 249 4.11 -14.29 -18.31
C THR A 249 3.05 -13.80 -17.33
N GLY A 250 3.41 -13.60 -16.06
CA GLY A 250 2.47 -13.36 -14.98
C GLY A 250 2.79 -12.11 -14.18
N THR A 251 1.76 -11.57 -13.56
CA THR A 251 1.87 -10.48 -12.59
C THR A 251 1.73 -11.04 -11.18
N TYR A 252 2.57 -10.58 -10.26
CA TYR A 252 2.43 -10.81 -8.82
C TYR A 252 2.30 -9.46 -8.12
N ALA A 253 1.52 -9.39 -7.05
CA ALA A 253 1.49 -8.22 -6.19
C ALA A 253 1.15 -8.60 -4.76
N ARG A 254 1.81 -7.93 -3.81
CA ARG A 254 1.63 -8.14 -2.37
C ARG A 254 1.80 -6.82 -1.62
N MET A 255 0.90 -6.56 -0.67
CA MET A 255 1.11 -5.52 0.34
C MET A 255 2.15 -5.98 1.37
N VAL A 256 2.98 -5.04 1.80
CA VAL A 256 3.98 -5.24 2.85
C VAL A 256 3.59 -4.33 4.02
N ASP A 257 3.41 -4.88 5.21
CA ASP A 257 2.86 -4.16 6.37
C ASP A 257 3.63 -4.40 7.68
N ASP A 258 4.80 -5.00 7.56
CA ASP A 258 5.69 -5.41 8.64
C ASP A 258 6.98 -4.58 8.74
N LEU A 259 7.03 -3.41 8.09
CA LEU A 259 8.10 -2.43 8.24
C LEU A 259 7.77 -1.40 9.33
N TYR A 260 8.55 -1.41 10.42
CA TYR A 260 8.32 -0.54 11.57
C TYR A 260 9.54 0.30 11.86
N ALA A 261 9.39 1.62 11.88
CA ALA A 261 10.41 2.51 12.40
C ALA A 261 10.51 2.38 13.93
N GLY A 262 11.72 2.45 14.46
CA GLY A 262 11.94 2.53 15.90
C GLY A 262 13.04 1.62 16.46
N ASP A 263 13.77 0.88 15.63
CA ASP A 263 14.94 0.10 16.07
C ASP A 263 16.16 1.02 16.17
N PHE A 264 16.08 2.02 17.04
CA PHE A 264 17.03 3.13 17.09
C PHE A 264 18.44 2.73 17.51
N ASN A 265 18.62 1.54 18.08
CA ASN A 265 19.94 0.99 18.39
C ASN A 265 20.40 -0.09 17.39
N ASN A 266 19.60 -0.38 16.35
CA ASN A 266 19.86 -1.40 15.32
C ASN A 266 20.18 -2.77 15.93
N ASP A 267 19.45 -3.18 16.97
CA ASP A 267 19.61 -4.49 17.60
C ASP A 267 18.67 -5.56 17.03
N GLY A 268 17.91 -5.21 15.99
CA GLY A 268 16.93 -6.06 15.33
C GLY A 268 15.63 -6.15 16.11
N LYS A 269 15.39 -5.30 17.11
CA LYS A 269 14.19 -5.33 17.95
C LYS A 269 13.78 -3.97 18.49
N ILE A 270 12.52 -3.60 18.22
CA ILE A 270 11.93 -2.41 18.86
C ILE A 270 11.54 -2.77 20.30
N SER A 271 12.28 -2.22 21.24
CA SER A 271 12.18 -2.47 22.67
C SER A 271 12.24 -1.18 23.48
N ILE A 272 12.35 -1.33 24.81
CA ILE A 272 12.58 -0.18 25.69
C ILE A 272 13.99 0.40 25.52
N HIS A 273 14.93 -0.36 24.96
CA HIS A 273 16.31 0.07 24.76
C HIS A 273 16.42 1.16 23.69
N ASP A 274 15.53 1.17 22.70
CA ASP A 274 15.40 2.19 21.66
C ASP A 274 15.01 3.57 22.19
N LEU A 275 14.41 3.62 23.39
CA LEU A 275 14.10 4.90 24.01
C LEU A 275 15.35 5.65 24.47
N HIS A 276 16.47 4.96 24.68
CA HIS A 276 17.72 5.59 25.08
C HIS A 276 18.31 6.49 23.97
N PRO A 277 18.54 6.00 22.74
CA PRO A 277 18.93 6.86 21.63
C PRO A 277 17.85 7.89 21.28
N PHE A 278 16.56 7.50 21.21
CA PHE A 278 15.47 8.45 20.92
C PHE A 278 15.42 9.65 21.87
N LYS A 279 15.58 9.41 23.17
CA LYS A 279 15.56 10.47 24.19
C LYS A 279 16.66 11.51 23.99
N LYS A 280 17.81 11.15 23.42
CA LYS A 280 18.90 12.11 23.13
C LYS A 280 18.48 13.12 22.06
N CYS A 281 17.57 12.71 21.18
CA CYS A 281 17.06 13.49 20.06
C CYS A 281 15.75 14.23 20.36
N TYR A 282 15.09 13.92 21.48
CA TYR A 282 13.81 14.52 21.83
C TYR A 282 13.88 16.05 21.96
N GLY A 283 13.01 16.75 21.25
CA GLY A 283 12.92 18.20 21.19
C GLY A 283 13.92 18.86 20.22
N THR A 284 14.73 18.07 19.49
CA THR A 284 15.57 18.60 18.42
C THR A 284 14.75 18.87 17.16
N ARG A 285 15.27 19.76 16.32
CA ARG A 285 14.62 20.22 15.08
C ARG A 285 15.61 20.22 13.93
N THR A 286 15.13 20.04 12.71
CA THR A 286 15.96 20.09 11.51
C THR A 286 16.74 21.41 11.45
N GLY A 287 18.04 21.32 11.16
CA GLY A 287 18.94 22.48 11.05
C GLY A 287 19.59 22.93 12.37
N THR A 288 19.29 22.27 13.49
CA THR A 288 20.06 22.44 14.74
C THR A 288 21.39 21.67 14.68
N VAL A 289 22.36 22.03 15.51
CA VAL A 289 23.64 21.29 15.56
C VAL A 289 23.41 19.89 16.12
N GLU A 290 22.56 19.81 17.15
CA GLU A 290 22.15 18.59 17.82
C GLU A 290 21.46 17.59 16.89
N TRP A 291 20.80 18.07 15.83
CA TRP A 291 20.21 17.23 14.80
C TRP A 291 21.25 16.38 14.07
N ASN A 292 22.34 17.01 13.60
CA ASN A 292 23.36 16.34 12.80
C ASN A 292 24.34 15.52 13.66
N ASP A 293 24.74 16.05 14.81
CA ASP A 293 25.79 15.42 15.64
C ASP A 293 25.33 14.11 16.29
N ASN A 294 24.02 13.94 16.50
CA ASN A 294 23.45 12.77 17.14
C ASN A 294 22.71 11.83 16.18
N HIS A 295 22.79 12.07 14.85
CA HIS A 295 22.02 11.33 13.84
C HIS A 295 20.51 11.31 14.11
N CYS A 296 19.98 12.46 14.56
CA CYS A 296 18.60 12.57 14.99
C CYS A 296 17.60 12.57 13.84
N GLU A 297 18.04 12.74 12.60
CA GLU A 297 17.19 12.65 11.40
C GLU A 297 16.39 11.35 11.33
N ASN A 298 16.88 10.27 11.93
CA ASN A 298 16.18 8.99 11.94
C ASN A 298 15.15 8.86 13.07
N SER A 299 15.25 9.69 14.11
CA SER A 299 14.28 9.78 15.21
C SER A 299 13.09 10.69 14.88
N ASP A 300 13.19 11.56 13.87
CA ASP A 300 12.05 12.22 13.23
C ASP A 300 11.35 11.24 12.28
N VAL A 301 10.68 10.26 12.87
CA VAL A 301 10.06 9.18 12.11
C VAL A 301 8.88 9.68 11.31
N ASN A 302 8.21 10.77 11.74
CA ASN A 302 7.06 11.32 11.03
C ASN A 302 7.43 12.35 9.92
N GLY A 303 8.70 12.75 9.85
CA GLY A 303 9.26 13.65 8.84
C GLY A 303 8.74 15.09 8.93
N ASP A 304 8.27 15.53 10.10
CA ASP A 304 7.74 16.89 10.29
C ASP A 304 8.82 17.94 10.65
N GLY A 305 10.06 17.48 10.84
CA GLY A 305 11.22 18.30 11.14
C GLY A 305 11.40 18.63 12.62
N GLU A 306 10.59 18.04 13.52
CA GLU A 306 10.71 18.18 14.97
C GLU A 306 10.45 16.87 15.70
N ILE A 307 11.41 16.44 16.53
CA ILE A 307 11.31 15.16 17.24
C ILE A 307 10.51 15.35 18.52
N THR A 308 9.27 14.86 18.54
CA THR A 308 8.32 15.07 19.64
C THR A 308 7.73 13.77 20.16
N ILE A 309 6.71 13.88 21.01
CA ILE A 309 5.90 12.73 21.43
C ILE A 309 5.11 12.10 20.27
N HIS A 310 4.94 12.81 19.15
CA HIS A 310 4.28 12.27 17.97
C HIS A 310 5.13 11.19 17.30
N ASP A 311 6.45 11.37 17.21
CA ASP A 311 7.40 10.35 16.76
C ASP A 311 7.39 9.12 17.67
N PHE A 312 7.36 9.36 18.98
CA PHE A 312 7.23 8.29 19.95
C PHE A 312 5.91 7.49 19.79
N SER A 313 4.83 8.11 19.32
CA SER A 313 3.57 7.40 19.11
C SER A 313 3.65 6.36 17.98
N VAL A 314 4.60 6.52 17.06
CA VAL A 314 4.89 5.56 15.98
C VAL A 314 5.63 4.34 16.52
N LEU A 315 6.64 4.53 17.38
CA LEU A 315 7.36 3.43 18.07
C LEU A 315 6.39 2.41 18.69
N LYS A 316 5.29 2.90 19.27
CA LYS A 316 4.26 2.05 19.89
C LYS A 316 3.67 1.03 18.91
N ALA A 317 3.58 1.35 17.62
CA ALA A 317 3.04 0.44 16.62
C ALA A 317 3.97 -0.76 16.36
N GLY A 318 5.28 -0.55 16.47
CA GLY A 318 6.32 -1.57 16.30
C GLY A 318 6.84 -2.18 17.59
N PHE A 319 6.36 -1.76 18.77
CA PHE A 319 6.91 -2.23 20.04
C PHE A 319 6.84 -3.77 20.17
N GLU A 320 7.95 -4.38 20.59
CA GLU A 320 8.21 -5.83 20.63
C GLU A 320 8.28 -6.54 19.27
N LYS A 321 8.28 -5.80 18.15
CA LYS A 321 8.66 -6.38 16.85
C LYS A 321 10.15 -6.64 16.82
N GLU A 322 10.51 -7.76 16.22
CA GLU A 322 11.88 -8.20 16.02
C GLU A 322 12.04 -8.77 14.62
N GLU A 323 13.24 -8.60 14.06
CA GLU A 323 13.66 -9.26 12.83
C GLU A 323 13.66 -10.78 13.03
N THR A 324 13.34 -11.52 11.97
CA THR A 324 13.11 -12.98 12.07
C THR A 324 14.04 -13.83 11.21
N TRP A 325 15.11 -13.24 10.68
CA TRP A 325 16.08 -13.89 9.77
C TRP A 325 17.49 -14.00 10.35
#